data_AF-G7Y431-F1
#
_entry.id   AF-G7Y431-F1
#
_cell.length_a   1.000
_cell.length_b   1.000
_cell.length_c   1.000
_cell.angle_alpha   90.00
_cell.angle_beta   90.00
_cell.angle_gamma   90.00
#
_symmetry.space_group_name_H-M   'P 1'
#
loop_
_entity.id
_entity.type
_entity.pdbx_description
1 polymer ?
#
loop_
_entity_poly.entity_id
_entity_poly.type
_entity_poly.pdbx_seq_one_letter_code
_entity_poly.pdbx_strand_id
1 'polypeptide(L)'
;MIDHKTVFALFITCAIDECECHFSLQFSDCFSVEIRNVGIPAYHNPRLALFQVTLPSFITDTFGHRATDTEYYQVPTLFMSDWMNEFWRVRPDVRDDFRFVYLGTKGTWTPLHADVYHSYSWSANICGTKRWWFLPPGEELKLSAKYNGRVPSDLRDVQLDNGDINYIQIDQHPGQAVFVPSGWYHQVVNLTDCLSINHNWFNATNVNWVWQHLQNQLVAVETSTEDVRDTPGWREQCQICLRALAGIDFFEYALLLKYILLTRWPENNRLSLFDFQSLTEKDADGPDQLSPLNNKIDHELIQLFRREPDQLKLIRENTKCWMELIPEVATNCQKELPAWVRLHDFVSAFESLRLVSQNSIVKALKLVSEPLYSMLNFA
;
A
#
# COMPACT_ATOMS: atom_id res chain seq x y z
N MET A 1 21.45 1.86 3.14
CA MET A 1 21.67 0.62 2.36
C MET A 1 21.14 -0.53 3.19
N ILE A 2 19.98 -1.07 2.84
CA ILE A 2 19.43 -2.26 3.50
C ILE A 2 19.98 -3.45 2.70
N ASP A 3 20.79 -4.27 3.36
CA ASP A 3 21.40 -5.47 2.79
C ASP A 3 20.30 -6.47 2.36
N HIS A 4 20.43 -7.03 1.16
CA HIS A 4 19.47 -7.92 0.48
C HIS A 4 19.35 -9.32 1.12
N LYS A 5 19.77 -9.50 2.38
CA LYS A 5 19.90 -10.82 3.03
C LYS A 5 19.18 -10.98 4.37
N THR A 6 18.40 -10.01 4.82
CA THR A 6 17.70 -10.13 6.12
C THR A 6 16.19 -10.04 5.96
N VAL A 7 15.53 -11.21 5.89
CA VAL A 7 14.11 -11.34 6.21
C VAL A 7 14.02 -11.43 7.73
N PHE A 8 13.54 -10.37 8.37
CA PHE A 8 13.20 -10.42 9.79
C PHE A 8 11.91 -11.24 9.96
N ALA A 9 12.04 -12.54 10.23
CA ALA A 9 10.97 -13.31 10.87
C ALA A 9 10.96 -12.90 12.35
N LEU A 10 10.00 -12.06 12.75
CA LEU A 10 9.90 -11.55 14.11
C LEU A 10 8.92 -12.43 14.91
N PHE A 11 9.45 -13.25 15.82
CA PHE A 11 8.64 -14.14 16.67
C PHE A 11 8.19 -13.41 17.93
N ILE A 12 6.88 -13.39 18.20
CA ILE A 12 6.26 -12.72 19.36
C ILE A 12 5.26 -13.67 20.01
N THR A 13 5.12 -13.60 21.34
CA THR A 13 4.21 -14.44 22.13
C THR A 13 3.21 -13.54 22.88
N CYS A 14 1.96 -13.97 22.97
CA CYS A 14 0.90 -13.28 23.72
C CYS A 14 -0.09 -14.31 24.30
N ALA A 15 -0.66 -14.02 25.47
CA ALA A 15 -1.61 -14.87 26.20
C ALA A 15 -3.06 -14.40 25.96
N ILE A 16 -4.01 -15.34 25.98
CA ILE A 16 -5.44 -15.12 25.72
C ILE A 16 -6.23 -15.45 26.99
N ASP A 17 -7.14 -14.57 27.42
CA ASP A 17 -8.21 -14.88 28.37
C ASP A 17 -9.59 -14.53 27.74
N GLU A 18 -10.61 -15.34 28.03
CA GLU A 18 -11.90 -15.37 27.33
C GLU A 18 -12.87 -14.23 27.74
N CYS A 19 -13.69 -13.83 26.75
CA CYS A 19 -14.90 -12.97 26.80
C CYS A 19 -14.76 -11.45 26.54
N GLU A 20 -13.58 -10.86 26.65
CA GLU A 20 -13.23 -9.55 26.07
C GLU A 20 -11.76 -9.60 25.68
N CYS A 21 -11.45 -9.56 24.39
CA CYS A 21 -10.08 -9.71 23.96
C CYS A 21 -9.41 -8.34 23.82
N HIS A 22 -8.69 -7.93 24.86
CA HIS A 22 -7.65 -6.91 24.73
C HIS A 22 -6.35 -7.58 24.30
N PHE A 23 -5.98 -7.42 23.04
CA PHE A 23 -4.69 -7.89 22.55
C PHE A 23 -3.71 -6.74 22.59
N SER A 24 -2.62 -6.89 23.32
CA SER A 24 -1.43 -6.05 23.17
C SER A 24 -0.33 -6.93 22.61
N LEU A 25 0.06 -6.67 21.36
CA LEU A 25 1.21 -7.32 20.75
C LEU A 25 2.41 -6.41 20.98
N GLN A 26 3.32 -6.73 21.90
CA GLN A 26 4.51 -5.92 22.18
C GLN A 26 5.72 -6.44 21.38
N PHE A 27 6.33 -5.56 20.60
CA PHE A 27 7.47 -5.85 19.73
C PHE A 27 8.66 -5.03 20.26
N SER A 28 9.51 -5.63 21.07
CA SER A 28 10.56 -4.92 21.84
C SER A 28 10.02 -3.70 22.62
N ASP A 29 10.89 -2.89 23.23
CA ASP A 29 10.47 -1.76 24.09
C ASP A 29 9.81 -0.59 23.33
N CYS A 30 9.61 -0.70 22.01
CA CYS A 30 9.28 0.44 21.14
C CYS A 30 7.98 0.30 20.31
N PHE A 31 7.27 -0.84 20.37
CA PHE A 31 6.15 -1.09 19.46
C PHE A 31 5.05 -1.91 20.16
N SER A 32 3.80 -1.48 19.97
CA SER A 32 2.62 -2.26 20.32
C SER A 32 1.51 -2.14 19.28
N VAL A 33 0.82 -3.24 18.96
CA VAL A 33 -0.48 -3.21 18.27
C VAL A 33 -1.55 -3.60 19.28
N GLU A 34 -2.45 -2.67 19.55
CA GLU A 34 -3.60 -2.92 20.42
C GLU A 34 -4.83 -3.19 19.55
N ILE A 35 -5.53 -4.31 19.74
CA ILE A 35 -6.77 -4.65 19.02
C ILE A 35 -7.93 -4.62 20.01
N ARG A 36 -9.02 -3.94 19.66
CA ARG A 36 -10.21 -3.74 20.52
C ARG A 36 -11.48 -4.25 19.84
N ASN A 37 -12.37 -4.87 20.62
CA ASN A 37 -13.77 -5.19 20.27
C ASN A 37 -13.96 -6.02 18.97
N VAL A 38 -13.36 -7.21 18.88
CA VAL A 38 -13.63 -8.14 17.76
C VAL A 38 -14.82 -9.04 18.10
N GLY A 39 -16.00 -8.74 17.57
CA GLY A 39 -17.16 -9.64 17.61
C GLY A 39 -17.10 -10.68 16.47
N ILE A 40 -17.19 -11.97 16.80
CA ILE A 40 -17.22 -13.06 15.80
C ILE A 40 -18.68 -13.53 15.62
N PRO A 41 -19.35 -13.25 14.50
CA PRO A 41 -20.67 -13.82 14.25
C PRO A 41 -20.55 -15.30 13.85
N ALA A 42 -21.36 -16.16 14.48
CA ALA A 42 -21.39 -17.59 14.21
C ALA A 42 -22.08 -17.89 12.86
N TYR A 43 -21.41 -18.63 11.96
CA TYR A 43 -22.03 -19.10 10.71
C TYR A 43 -21.71 -20.58 10.41
N HIS A 44 -22.71 -21.28 9.87
CA HIS A 44 -22.72 -22.70 9.55
C HIS A 44 -22.48 -22.97 8.05
N ASN A 45 -21.24 -22.90 7.55
CA ASN A 45 -20.88 -23.60 6.29
C ASN A 45 -19.35 -23.85 6.15
N PRO A 46 -18.85 -25.10 6.25
CA PRO A 46 -17.43 -25.38 6.50
C PRO A 46 -16.56 -25.68 5.25
N ARG A 47 -16.97 -25.32 4.02
CA ARG A 47 -16.23 -25.77 2.80
C ARG A 47 -15.79 -24.72 1.79
N LEU A 48 -16.09 -23.45 2.02
CA LEU A 48 -15.57 -22.34 1.23
C LEU A 48 -15.56 -21.13 2.15
N ALA A 49 -14.36 -20.69 2.52
CA ALA A 49 -14.01 -19.28 2.54
C ALA A 49 -12.69 -19.07 3.29
N LEU A 50 -11.69 -18.62 2.55
CA LEU A 50 -10.91 -17.50 3.04
C LEU A 50 -11.86 -16.29 2.95
N PHE A 51 -12.48 -15.90 4.05
CA PHE A 51 -13.22 -14.64 4.06
C PHE A 51 -12.19 -13.55 4.26
N GLN A 52 -11.84 -12.87 3.18
CA GLN A 52 -11.22 -11.55 3.23
C GLN A 52 -12.36 -10.56 3.42
N VAL A 53 -12.53 -10.10 4.65
CA VAL A 53 -13.43 -8.98 4.94
C VAL A 53 -12.52 -7.77 5.04
N THR A 54 -12.63 -6.86 4.06
CA THR A 54 -12.14 -5.50 4.24
C THR A 54 -12.75 -4.98 5.52
N LEU A 55 -11.93 -4.56 6.48
CA LEU A 55 -12.46 -3.98 7.72
C LEU A 55 -13.33 -2.80 7.28
N PRO A 56 -14.66 -2.90 7.41
CA PRO A 56 -15.46 -1.75 7.07
C PRO A 56 -15.12 -0.69 8.11
N SER A 57 -15.21 0.58 7.72
CA SER A 57 -15.32 1.67 8.71
C SER A 57 -16.55 1.49 9.62
N PHE A 58 -17.41 0.50 9.34
CA PHE A 58 -18.66 0.20 10.02
C PHE A 58 -18.92 -1.32 10.07
N ILE A 59 -18.51 -1.99 11.14
CA ILE A 59 -19.23 -3.20 11.59
C ILE A 59 -20.35 -2.71 12.49
N THR A 60 -21.61 -2.83 12.05
CA THR A 60 -22.76 -2.67 12.93
C THR A 60 -22.77 -3.85 13.91
N ASP A 61 -22.65 -3.57 15.20
CA ASP A 61 -22.92 -4.58 16.22
C ASP A 61 -24.40 -5.03 16.12
N THR A 62 -24.64 -6.29 16.50
CA THR A 62 -25.94 -6.95 16.72
C THR A 62 -27.08 -6.11 17.36
N PHE A 63 -26.78 -4.99 18.01
CA PHE A 63 -27.74 -4.06 18.61
C PHE A 63 -28.04 -2.80 17.77
N GLY A 64 -27.58 -2.74 16.51
CA GLY A 64 -27.96 -1.68 15.57
C GLY A 64 -27.43 -0.28 15.94
N HIS A 65 -26.39 -0.21 16.78
CA HIS A 65 -25.73 1.05 17.12
C HIS A 65 -24.69 1.38 16.04
N ARG A 66 -24.75 2.60 15.50
CA ARG A 66 -23.74 3.13 14.56
C ARG A 66 -22.44 3.37 15.32
N ALA A 67 -21.44 2.51 15.14
CA ALA A 67 -20.10 2.76 15.63
C ALA A 67 -19.50 3.96 14.86
N THR A 68 -19.21 5.04 15.58
CA THR A 68 -18.46 6.21 15.12
C THR A 68 -16.98 5.85 15.02
N ASP A 69 -16.28 6.16 13.91
CA ASP A 69 -14.82 6.32 13.73
C ASP A 69 -13.85 5.69 14.79
N THR A 70 -14.09 4.47 15.24
CA THR A 70 -13.20 3.79 16.19
C THR A 70 -12.26 2.90 15.40
N GLU A 71 -10.97 3.24 15.39
CA GLU A 71 -9.93 2.36 14.87
C GLU A 71 -9.92 1.05 15.67
N TYR A 72 -10.12 -0.09 14.97
CA TYR A 72 -10.12 -1.42 15.56
C TYR A 72 -8.75 -1.85 16.08
N TYR A 73 -7.69 -1.24 15.53
CA TYR A 73 -6.32 -1.41 16.00
C TYR A 73 -5.47 -0.17 15.74
N GLN A 74 -4.40 -0.01 16.52
CA GLN A 74 -3.41 1.04 16.28
C GLN A 74 -2.30 0.55 15.36
N VAL A 75 -2.03 1.33 14.30
CA VAL A 75 -0.90 1.08 13.41
C VAL A 75 0.39 1.49 14.15
N PRO A 76 1.41 0.62 14.20
CA PRO A 76 2.68 0.96 14.80
C PRO A 76 3.33 2.18 14.16
N THR A 77 4.03 2.97 14.97
CA THR A 77 4.80 4.16 14.53
C THR A 77 5.74 3.86 13.35
N LEU A 78 6.34 2.68 13.30
CA LEU A 78 7.21 2.26 12.18
C LEU A 78 6.48 2.13 10.84
N PHE A 79 5.16 1.93 10.87
CA PHE A 79 4.29 1.79 9.70
C PHE A 79 3.34 2.99 9.54
N MET A 80 3.62 4.12 10.20
CA MET A 80 2.73 5.29 10.22
C MET A 80 2.53 5.96 8.86
N SER A 81 3.49 5.80 7.95
CA SER A 81 3.43 6.39 6.61
C SER A 81 2.76 5.41 5.67
N ASP A 82 1.48 5.64 5.42
CA ASP A 82 0.59 4.79 4.64
C ASP A 82 -0.10 5.60 3.55
N TRP A 83 0.64 5.86 2.47
CA TRP A 83 0.15 6.72 1.39
C TRP A 83 -1.07 6.12 0.70
N MET A 84 -1.12 4.80 0.65
CA MET A 84 -2.18 4.06 0.00
C MET A 84 -3.51 4.29 0.72
N ASN A 85 -3.64 3.89 1.98
CA ASN A 85 -4.92 4.01 2.69
C ASN A 85 -5.28 5.48 2.99
N GLU A 86 -4.29 6.36 3.16
CA GLU A 86 -4.57 7.81 3.24
C GLU A 86 -5.27 8.33 1.99
N PHE A 87 -4.79 7.97 0.80
CA PHE A 87 -5.38 8.41 -0.47
C PHE A 87 -6.77 7.80 -0.70
N TRP A 88 -6.92 6.49 -0.52
CA TRP A 88 -8.21 5.82 -0.75
C TRP A 88 -9.31 6.28 0.22
N ARG A 89 -8.94 6.70 1.44
CA ARG A 89 -9.89 7.26 2.42
C ARG A 89 -10.44 8.64 2.02
N VAL A 90 -9.66 9.44 1.30
CA VAL A 90 -10.07 10.81 0.89
C VAL A 90 -10.74 10.87 -0.48
N ARG A 91 -10.84 9.74 -1.19
CA ARG A 91 -11.48 9.69 -2.50
C ARG A 91 -13.00 9.92 -2.41
N PRO A 92 -13.58 10.76 -3.28
CA PRO A 92 -15.01 11.02 -3.30
C PRO A 92 -15.82 9.86 -3.89
N ASP A 93 -15.24 9.12 -4.83
CA ASP A 93 -15.94 8.23 -5.75
C ASP A 93 -15.98 6.77 -5.28
N VAL A 94 -14.98 6.36 -4.50
CA VAL A 94 -14.87 5.03 -3.93
C VAL A 94 -14.20 5.12 -2.58
N ARG A 95 -14.57 4.19 -1.69
CA ARG A 95 -13.90 3.97 -0.42
C ARG A 95 -13.29 2.58 -0.42
N ASP A 96 -12.02 2.50 -0.80
CA ASP A 96 -11.23 1.29 -0.64
C ASP A 96 -10.45 1.34 0.68
N ASP A 97 -10.25 0.17 1.27
CA ASP A 97 -9.48 -0.02 2.48
C ASP A 97 -8.66 -1.31 2.32
N PHE A 98 -7.34 -1.17 2.38
CA PHE A 98 -6.39 -2.26 2.21
C PHE A 98 -5.98 -2.86 3.56
N ARG A 99 -6.88 -2.76 4.53
CA ARG A 99 -6.83 -3.40 5.83
C ARG A 99 -7.89 -4.49 5.88
N PHE A 100 -7.47 -5.70 6.16
CA PHE A 100 -8.28 -6.90 6.02
C PHE A 100 -8.33 -7.69 7.31
N VAL A 101 -9.44 -8.36 7.54
CA VAL A 101 -9.51 -9.51 8.42
C VAL A 101 -9.59 -10.76 7.54
N TYR A 102 -8.68 -11.70 7.80
CA TYR A 102 -8.72 -13.02 7.21
C TYR A 102 -9.23 -14.03 8.24
N LEU A 103 -10.38 -14.62 7.94
CA LEU A 103 -10.92 -15.77 8.65
C LEU A 103 -10.93 -16.97 7.70
N GLY A 104 -10.32 -18.07 8.11
CA GLY A 104 -10.27 -19.28 7.28
C GLY A 104 -10.17 -20.55 8.11
N THR A 105 -10.87 -21.59 7.68
CA THR A 105 -10.80 -22.91 8.33
C THR A 105 -9.52 -23.66 7.94
N LYS A 106 -9.16 -24.68 8.70
CA LYS A 106 -8.05 -25.59 8.39
C LYS A 106 -8.08 -26.06 6.93
N GLY A 107 -6.93 -25.98 6.26
CA GLY A 107 -6.73 -26.41 4.88
C GLY A 107 -7.06 -25.35 3.82
N THR A 108 -7.72 -24.25 4.19
CA THR A 108 -7.86 -23.08 3.31
C THR A 108 -6.50 -22.43 3.08
N TRP A 109 -6.34 -21.77 1.94
CA TRP A 109 -5.04 -21.23 1.54
C TRP A 109 -5.19 -20.07 0.55
N THR A 110 -4.18 -19.21 0.50
CA THR A 110 -4.05 -18.11 -0.46
C THR A 110 -3.00 -18.48 -1.50
N PRO A 111 -3.32 -18.39 -2.82
CA PRO A 111 -2.39 -18.64 -3.91
C PRO A 111 -1.06 -17.90 -3.79
N LEU A 112 -0.02 -18.45 -4.42
CA LEU A 112 1.25 -17.77 -4.59
C LEU A 112 1.05 -16.47 -5.38
N HIS A 113 1.37 -15.34 -4.76
CA HIS A 113 1.20 -14.01 -5.37
C HIS A 113 2.16 -13.00 -4.74
N ALA A 114 2.39 -11.87 -5.41
CA ALA A 114 2.87 -10.65 -4.77
C ALA A 114 1.66 -9.74 -4.48
N ASP A 115 1.75 -8.94 -3.42
CA ASP A 115 0.70 -8.01 -3.05
C ASP A 115 0.42 -6.95 -4.13
N VAL A 116 -0.81 -6.43 -4.12
CA VAL A 116 -1.27 -5.35 -5.01
C VAL A 116 -0.29 -4.17 -5.01
N TYR A 117 -0.07 -3.57 -6.17
CA TYR A 117 0.92 -2.51 -6.39
C TYR A 117 2.38 -2.88 -6.04
N HIS A 118 2.68 -4.15 -5.73
CA HIS A 118 3.89 -4.52 -5.01
C HIS A 118 4.03 -3.74 -3.69
N SER A 119 2.94 -3.53 -2.96
CA SER A 119 2.96 -2.89 -1.64
C SER A 119 3.77 -3.70 -0.63
N TYR A 120 4.03 -3.12 0.53
CA TYR A 120 4.31 -3.92 1.72
C TYR A 120 3.01 -4.54 2.24
N SER A 121 3.14 -5.55 3.09
CA SER A 121 2.05 -6.03 3.93
C SER A 121 2.56 -6.45 5.31
N TRP A 122 1.69 -6.43 6.32
CA TRP A 122 1.90 -7.17 7.55
C TRP A 122 0.66 -8.00 7.87
N SER A 123 0.87 -9.16 8.50
CA SER A 123 -0.19 -10.07 8.93
C SER A 123 0.01 -10.39 10.40
N ALA A 124 -0.85 -9.89 11.28
CA ALA A 124 -0.88 -10.22 12.70
C ALA A 124 -1.86 -11.37 12.95
N ASN A 125 -1.36 -12.52 13.37
CA ASN A 125 -2.15 -13.72 13.57
C ASN A 125 -2.75 -13.76 14.97
N ILE A 126 -4.08 -13.77 15.04
CA ILE A 126 -4.85 -13.70 16.29
C ILE A 126 -5.12 -15.10 16.83
N CYS A 127 -5.51 -16.04 15.95
CA CYS A 127 -5.71 -17.43 16.32
C CYS A 127 -5.25 -18.38 15.20
N GLY A 128 -4.97 -19.62 15.59
CA GLY A 128 -4.55 -20.68 14.68
C GLY A 128 -3.08 -20.62 14.25
N THR A 129 -2.69 -21.51 13.33
CA THR A 129 -1.34 -21.57 12.77
C THR A 129 -1.38 -21.48 11.25
N LYS A 130 -0.57 -20.59 10.67
CA LYS A 130 -0.43 -20.40 9.23
C LYS A 130 0.95 -20.82 8.75
N ARG A 131 1.04 -21.60 7.68
CA ARG A 131 2.30 -21.86 6.99
C ARG A 131 2.47 -20.89 5.85
N TRP A 132 3.61 -20.22 5.81
CA TRP A 132 3.99 -19.28 4.76
C TRP A 132 5.14 -19.83 3.94
N TRP A 133 5.09 -19.57 2.64
CA TRP A 133 6.23 -19.64 1.74
C TRP A 133 6.50 -18.22 1.23
N PHE A 134 7.77 -17.84 1.21
CA PHE A 134 8.26 -16.54 0.75
C PHE A 134 9.33 -16.74 -0.30
N LEU A 135 9.16 -16.11 -1.45
CA LEU A 135 10.10 -16.10 -2.56
C LEU A 135 10.58 -14.66 -2.77
N PRO A 136 11.90 -14.42 -2.67
CA PRO A 136 12.49 -13.15 -3.08
C PRO A 136 12.10 -12.79 -4.52
N PRO A 137 11.96 -11.48 -4.85
CA PRO A 137 11.66 -11.05 -6.21
C PRO A 137 12.67 -11.61 -7.22
N GLY A 138 12.15 -12.15 -8.33
CA GLY A 138 12.90 -12.82 -9.39
C GLY A 138 12.87 -14.35 -9.30
N GLU A 139 12.59 -14.94 -8.14
CA GLU A 139 12.46 -16.39 -7.99
C GLU A 139 11.18 -16.93 -8.68
N GLU A 140 10.14 -16.11 -8.79
CA GLU A 140 8.94 -16.40 -9.57
C GLU A 140 9.24 -16.58 -11.07
N LEU A 141 10.24 -15.87 -11.61
CA LEU A 141 10.64 -16.02 -13.01
C LEU A 141 11.33 -17.36 -13.25
N LYS A 142 12.11 -17.83 -12.27
CA LYS A 142 12.72 -19.17 -12.33
C LYS A 142 11.66 -20.26 -12.23
N LEU A 143 10.67 -20.10 -11.35
CA LEU A 143 9.50 -20.98 -11.30
C LEU A 143 8.77 -20.97 -12.65
N SER A 144 8.48 -19.79 -13.19
CA SER A 144 7.84 -19.66 -14.50
C SER A 144 8.60 -20.42 -15.59
N ALA A 145 9.92 -20.26 -15.68
CA ALA A 145 10.76 -20.98 -16.63
C ALA A 145 10.70 -22.51 -16.44
N LYS A 146 10.69 -22.99 -15.19
CA LYS A 146 10.57 -24.43 -14.85
C LYS A 146 9.20 -25.01 -15.18
N TYR A 147 8.14 -24.19 -15.14
CA TYR A 147 6.75 -24.60 -15.30
C TYR A 147 6.09 -24.01 -16.56
N ASN A 148 6.76 -24.14 -17.71
CA ASN A 148 6.25 -23.79 -19.05
C ASN A 148 5.73 -22.35 -19.18
N GLY A 149 6.45 -21.39 -18.60
CA GLY A 149 6.11 -19.97 -18.62
C GLY A 149 4.99 -19.58 -17.66
N ARG A 150 4.65 -20.44 -16.69
CA ARG A 150 3.60 -20.16 -15.69
C ARG A 150 4.17 -20.25 -14.29
N VAL A 151 3.88 -19.24 -13.47
CA VAL A 151 4.14 -19.32 -12.03
C VAL A 151 3.09 -20.25 -11.43
N PRO A 152 3.47 -21.36 -10.76
CA PRO A 152 2.52 -22.23 -10.08
C PRO A 152 1.75 -21.45 -9.01
N SER A 153 0.43 -21.57 -8.99
CA SER A 153 -0.39 -20.92 -7.97
C SER A 153 -0.31 -21.61 -6.61
N ASP A 154 0.04 -22.89 -6.57
CA ASP A 154 0.16 -23.71 -5.34
C ASP A 154 1.55 -24.34 -5.24
N LEU A 155 2.28 -24.01 -4.18
CA LEU A 155 3.61 -24.53 -3.90
C LEU A 155 3.64 -25.85 -3.12
N ARG A 156 2.50 -26.33 -2.59
CA ARG A 156 2.47 -27.55 -1.75
C ARG A 156 2.94 -28.80 -2.47
N ASP A 157 2.66 -28.87 -3.78
CA ASP A 157 3.04 -30.00 -4.64
C ASP A 157 4.24 -29.68 -5.55
N VAL A 158 4.86 -28.51 -5.37
CA VAL A 158 6.00 -28.04 -6.17
C VAL A 158 7.31 -28.45 -5.50
N GLN A 159 8.19 -29.10 -6.26
CA GLN A 159 9.53 -29.46 -5.78
C GLN A 159 10.45 -28.23 -5.82
N LEU A 160 10.58 -27.57 -4.66
CA LEU A 160 11.44 -26.40 -4.45
C LEU A 160 12.87 -26.77 -3.99
N ASP A 161 13.03 -27.91 -3.29
CA ASP A 161 14.28 -28.29 -2.58
C ASP A 161 15.41 -28.83 -3.47
N ASN A 162 15.34 -28.63 -4.79
CA ASN A 162 16.42 -29.03 -5.70
C ASN A 162 17.58 -28.01 -5.74
N GLY A 163 17.49 -26.90 -4.99
CA GLY A 163 18.53 -25.89 -4.86
C GLY A 163 18.46 -24.74 -5.89
N ASP A 164 17.53 -24.79 -6.85
CA ASP A 164 17.42 -23.78 -7.93
C ASP A 164 16.60 -22.56 -7.53
N ILE A 165 15.68 -22.73 -6.57
CA ILE A 165 14.73 -21.72 -6.11
C ILE A 165 15.06 -21.35 -4.66
N ASN A 166 15.35 -20.07 -4.42
CA ASN A 166 15.50 -19.57 -3.06
C ASN A 166 14.12 -19.30 -2.47
N TYR A 167 13.84 -19.87 -1.30
CA TYR A 167 12.60 -19.58 -0.59
C TYR A 167 12.80 -19.68 0.92
N ILE A 168 11.87 -19.08 1.66
CA ILE A 168 11.78 -19.15 3.11
C ILE A 168 10.42 -19.74 3.46
N GLN A 169 10.39 -20.72 4.35
CA GLN A 169 9.16 -21.28 4.88
C GLN A 169 9.10 -21.08 6.39
N ILE A 170 7.98 -20.55 6.89
CA ILE A 170 7.76 -20.33 8.31
C ILE A 170 6.35 -20.77 8.71
N ASP A 171 6.21 -21.23 9.96
CA ASP A 171 4.91 -21.41 10.60
C ASP A 171 4.69 -20.22 11.55
N GLN A 172 3.63 -19.46 11.28
CA GLN A 172 3.18 -18.33 12.10
C GLN A 172 2.13 -18.82 13.09
N HIS A 173 2.41 -18.64 14.38
CA HIS A 173 1.54 -19.01 15.50
C HIS A 173 0.72 -17.82 16.02
N PRO A 174 -0.26 -18.01 16.92
CA PRO A 174 -1.02 -16.91 17.51
C PRO A 174 -0.11 -15.91 18.23
N GLY A 175 -0.44 -14.62 18.14
CA GLY A 175 0.35 -13.53 18.73
C GLY A 175 1.59 -13.12 17.91
N GLN A 176 1.84 -13.74 16.77
CA GLN A 176 2.95 -13.39 15.89
C GLN A 176 2.50 -12.50 14.74
N ALA A 177 3.36 -11.59 14.31
CA ALA A 177 3.17 -10.85 13.07
C ALA A 177 4.27 -11.16 12.06
N VAL A 178 3.87 -11.18 10.79
CA VAL A 178 4.77 -11.39 9.65
C VAL A 178 4.74 -10.13 8.80
N PHE A 179 5.91 -9.61 8.46
CA PHE A 179 6.08 -8.53 7.49
C PHE A 179 6.42 -9.11 6.12
N VAL A 180 5.72 -8.67 5.09
CA VAL A 180 5.91 -9.04 3.69
C VAL A 180 6.58 -7.86 2.98
N PRO A 181 7.84 -8.01 2.52
CA PRO A 181 8.50 -6.95 1.78
C PRO A 181 7.91 -6.79 0.37
N SER A 182 8.05 -5.59 -0.18
CA SER A 182 7.56 -5.22 -1.51
C SER A 182 8.05 -6.17 -2.60
N GLY A 183 7.11 -6.68 -3.42
CA GLY A 183 7.37 -7.56 -4.56
C GLY A 183 7.68 -9.02 -4.20
N TRP A 184 7.68 -9.39 -2.92
CA TRP A 184 7.91 -10.78 -2.51
C TRP A 184 6.69 -11.64 -2.82
N TYR A 185 6.91 -12.69 -3.62
CA TYR A 185 5.90 -13.69 -3.87
C TYR A 185 5.72 -14.55 -2.62
N HIS A 186 4.47 -14.78 -2.22
CA HIS A 186 4.18 -15.56 -1.03
C HIS A 186 2.88 -16.36 -1.15
N GLN A 187 2.85 -17.49 -0.46
CA GLN A 187 1.68 -18.37 -0.34
C GLN A 187 1.43 -18.67 1.13
N VAL A 188 0.15 -18.76 1.51
CA VAL A 188 -0.24 -18.98 2.91
C VAL A 188 -1.22 -20.13 2.99
N VAL A 189 -1.02 -21.06 3.92
CA VAL A 189 -1.93 -22.17 4.19
C VAL A 189 -2.31 -22.17 5.67
N ASN A 190 -3.61 -22.22 5.97
CA ASN A 190 -4.11 -22.35 7.33
C ASN A 190 -3.97 -23.81 7.80
N LEU A 191 -3.04 -24.09 8.72
CA LEU A 191 -2.81 -25.43 9.28
C LEU A 191 -3.87 -25.83 10.32
N THR A 192 -4.52 -24.83 10.91
CA THR A 192 -5.70 -24.93 11.78
C THR A 192 -6.75 -23.90 11.32
N ASP A 193 -7.87 -23.77 12.03
CA ASP A 193 -8.73 -22.61 11.85
C ASP A 193 -7.97 -21.35 12.31
N CYS A 194 -8.02 -20.28 11.50
CA CYS A 194 -7.18 -19.10 11.67
C CYS A 194 -7.98 -17.80 11.54
N LEU A 195 -7.57 -16.81 12.33
CA LEU A 195 -7.99 -15.42 12.25
C LEU A 195 -6.74 -14.54 12.23
N SER A 196 -6.60 -13.64 11.25
CA SER A 196 -5.54 -12.62 11.25
C SER A 196 -6.05 -11.27 10.79
N ILE A 197 -5.32 -10.22 11.19
CA ILE A 197 -5.45 -8.88 10.64
C ILE A 197 -4.30 -8.67 9.67
N ASN A 198 -4.61 -8.17 8.49
CA ASN A 198 -3.63 -7.85 7.47
C ASN A 198 -3.76 -6.38 7.08
N HIS A 199 -2.66 -5.80 6.65
CA HIS A 199 -2.60 -4.39 6.26
C HIS A 199 -1.55 -4.22 5.18
N ASN A 200 -1.99 -3.78 4.00
CA ASN A 200 -1.11 -3.41 2.91
C ASN A 200 -0.89 -1.90 2.88
N TRP A 201 0.34 -1.46 2.62
CA TRP A 201 0.67 -0.04 2.43
C TRP A 201 1.92 0.13 1.57
N PHE A 202 2.12 1.33 1.05
CA PHE A 202 3.40 1.74 0.49
C PHE A 202 3.68 3.19 0.89
N ASN A 203 4.94 3.61 0.77
CA ASN A 203 5.38 4.96 1.11
C ASN A 203 6.66 5.31 0.36
N ALA A 204 7.37 6.33 0.84
CA ALA A 204 8.62 6.83 0.29
C ALA A 204 9.67 5.74 -0.01
N THR A 205 9.73 4.65 0.77
CA THR A 205 10.78 3.64 0.63
C THR A 205 10.58 2.69 -0.56
N ASN A 206 9.35 2.51 -1.03
CA ASN A 206 9.03 1.60 -2.13
C ASN A 206 8.19 2.21 -3.26
N VAL A 207 7.83 3.50 -3.20
CA VAL A 207 7.06 4.20 -4.26
C VAL A 207 7.65 3.99 -5.67
N ASN A 208 8.98 3.93 -5.81
CA ASN A 208 9.60 3.70 -7.12
C ASN A 208 9.39 2.27 -7.65
N TRP A 209 9.30 1.27 -6.76
CA TRP A 209 8.97 -0.11 -7.14
C TRP A 209 7.50 -0.24 -7.52
N VAL A 210 6.61 0.49 -6.84
CA VAL A 210 5.19 0.61 -7.24
C VAL A 210 5.10 1.17 -8.66
N TRP A 211 5.80 2.28 -8.94
CA TRP A 211 5.80 2.89 -10.27
C TRP A 211 6.37 1.96 -11.36
N GLN A 212 7.46 1.26 -11.05
CA GLN A 212 8.03 0.28 -11.98
C GLN A 212 7.05 -0.87 -12.26
N HIS A 213 6.38 -1.37 -11.22
CA HIS A 213 5.35 -2.40 -11.37
C HIS A 213 4.22 -1.93 -12.27
N LEU A 214 3.66 -0.73 -12.05
CA LEU A 214 2.59 -0.18 -12.87
C LEU A 214 2.99 -0.01 -14.35
N GLN A 215 4.22 0.41 -14.63
CA GLN A 215 4.74 0.47 -15.99
C GLN A 215 4.81 -0.92 -16.64
N ASN A 216 5.28 -1.94 -15.91
CA ASN A 216 5.32 -3.31 -16.40
C ASN A 216 3.91 -3.88 -16.66
N GLN A 217 2.94 -3.57 -15.78
CA GLN A 217 1.53 -3.95 -15.99
C GLN A 217 0.94 -3.26 -17.22
N LEU A 218 1.24 -1.98 -17.45
CA LEU A 218 0.80 -1.28 -18.65
C LEU A 218 1.38 -1.91 -19.92
N VAL A 219 2.67 -2.26 -19.91
CA VAL A 219 3.30 -2.97 -21.05
C VAL A 219 2.60 -4.31 -21.32
N ALA A 220 2.21 -5.05 -20.28
CA ALA A 220 1.46 -6.30 -20.43
C ALA A 220 0.07 -6.07 -21.03
N VAL A 221 -0.62 -5.00 -20.64
CA VAL A 221 -1.91 -4.58 -21.22
C VAL A 221 -1.76 -4.15 -22.68
N GLU A 222 -0.76 -3.32 -23.00
CA GLU A 222 -0.49 -2.90 -24.37
C GLU A 222 -0.15 -4.10 -25.26
N THR A 223 0.67 -5.03 -24.76
CA THR A 223 1.03 -6.26 -25.49
C THR A 223 -0.19 -7.15 -25.75
N SER A 224 -1.10 -7.28 -24.78
CA SER A 224 -2.29 -8.12 -24.93
C SER A 224 -3.39 -7.52 -25.80
N THR A 225 -3.28 -6.22 -26.12
CA THR A 225 -4.25 -5.46 -26.94
C THR A 225 -3.61 -4.87 -28.20
N GLU A 226 -2.41 -5.35 -28.57
CA GLU A 226 -1.64 -4.85 -29.71
C GLU A 226 -2.39 -5.03 -31.05
N ASP A 227 -3.24 -6.05 -31.16
CA ASP A 227 -4.07 -6.34 -32.33
C ASP A 227 -5.10 -5.25 -32.66
N VAL A 228 -5.46 -4.43 -31.67
CA VAL A 228 -6.41 -3.31 -31.81
C VAL A 228 -5.77 -1.94 -31.60
N ARG A 229 -4.43 -1.86 -31.66
CA ARG A 229 -3.64 -0.64 -31.37
C ARG A 229 -4.03 0.60 -32.16
N ASP A 230 -4.45 0.43 -33.41
CA ASP A 230 -4.83 1.54 -34.31
C ASP A 230 -6.24 2.09 -34.01
N THR A 231 -6.96 1.51 -33.04
CA THR A 231 -8.27 2.01 -32.62
C THR A 231 -8.13 3.39 -31.96
N PRO A 232 -8.92 4.40 -32.35
CA PRO A 232 -8.92 5.70 -31.69
C PRO A 232 -9.19 5.55 -30.18
N GLY A 233 -8.35 6.17 -29.35
CA GLY A 233 -8.48 6.09 -27.89
C GLY A 233 -7.89 4.82 -27.27
N TRP A 234 -7.12 4.03 -28.01
CA TRP A 234 -6.53 2.78 -27.52
C TRP A 234 -5.73 2.96 -26.22
N ARG A 235 -4.94 4.03 -26.09
CA ARG A 235 -4.15 4.28 -24.87
C ARG A 235 -5.01 4.56 -23.65
N GLU A 236 -6.10 5.29 -23.83
CA GLU A 236 -7.11 5.54 -22.81
C GLU A 236 -7.78 4.23 -22.38
N GLN A 237 -8.08 3.34 -23.33
CA GLN A 237 -8.60 2.00 -23.01
C GLN A 237 -7.56 1.13 -22.28
N CYS A 238 -6.27 1.23 -22.63
CA CYS A 238 -5.20 0.57 -21.88
C CYS A 238 -5.15 1.05 -20.42
N GLN A 239 -5.45 2.32 -20.13
CA GLN A 239 -5.54 2.80 -18.74
C GLN A 239 -6.72 2.17 -18.00
N ILE A 240 -7.88 1.98 -18.65
CA ILE A 240 -9.03 1.28 -18.04
C ILE A 240 -8.68 -0.18 -17.74
N CYS A 241 -8.03 -0.87 -18.68
CA CYS A 241 -7.54 -2.24 -18.47
C CYS A 241 -6.49 -2.32 -17.36
N LEU A 242 -5.55 -1.35 -17.31
CA LEU A 242 -4.56 -1.25 -16.24
C LEU A 242 -5.24 -1.05 -14.88
N ARG A 243 -6.23 -0.16 -14.77
CA ARG A 243 -7.00 0.05 -13.55
C ARG A 243 -7.69 -1.23 -13.10
N ALA A 244 -8.29 -1.99 -14.02
CA ALA A 244 -8.94 -3.25 -13.70
C ALA A 244 -7.95 -4.36 -13.27
N LEU A 245 -6.75 -4.39 -13.86
CA LEU A 245 -5.73 -5.40 -13.59
C LEU A 245 -4.91 -5.10 -12.33
N ALA A 246 -4.43 -3.87 -12.19
CA ALA A 246 -3.51 -3.46 -11.14
C ALA A 246 -4.23 -2.78 -9.96
N GLY A 247 -5.47 -2.33 -10.14
CA GLY A 247 -6.24 -1.59 -9.14
C GLY A 247 -6.06 -0.07 -9.18
N ILE A 248 -5.18 0.46 -10.03
CA ILE A 248 -4.94 1.89 -10.21
C ILE A 248 -4.38 2.14 -11.62
N ASP A 249 -4.72 3.27 -12.24
CA ASP A 249 -4.11 3.70 -13.51
C ASP A 249 -3.06 4.80 -13.29
N PHE A 250 -2.44 5.30 -14.37
CA PHE A 250 -1.43 6.34 -14.26
C PHE A 250 -1.99 7.70 -13.80
N PHE A 251 -3.25 8.00 -14.11
CA PHE A 251 -3.88 9.25 -13.70
C PHE A 251 -4.09 9.26 -12.19
N GLU A 252 -4.68 8.19 -11.66
CA GLU A 252 -4.91 8.04 -10.23
C GLU A 252 -3.62 7.91 -9.44
N TYR A 253 -2.61 7.23 -9.97
CA TYR A 253 -1.30 7.16 -9.34
C TYR A 253 -0.62 8.54 -9.27
N ALA A 254 -0.69 9.33 -10.34
CA ALA A 254 -0.21 10.71 -10.32
C ALA A 254 -1.00 11.57 -9.32
N LEU A 255 -2.32 11.38 -9.24
CA LEU A 255 -3.18 12.06 -8.27
C LEU A 255 -2.82 11.71 -6.82
N LEU A 256 -2.53 10.44 -6.53
CA LEU A 256 -2.04 9.99 -5.23
C LEU A 256 -0.73 10.70 -4.87
N LEU A 257 0.25 10.74 -5.79
CA LEU A 257 1.52 11.42 -5.52
C LEU A 257 1.34 12.92 -5.28
N LYS A 258 0.44 13.58 -6.02
CA LYS A 258 0.09 14.99 -5.80
C LYS A 258 -0.56 15.20 -4.43
N TYR A 259 -1.45 14.30 -4.00
CA TYR A 259 -2.06 14.32 -2.67
C TYR A 259 -1.00 14.22 -1.57
N ILE A 260 -0.06 13.27 -1.69
CA ILE A 260 1.03 13.13 -0.72
C ILE A 260 1.92 14.37 -0.72
N LEU A 261 2.32 14.86 -1.90
CA LEU A 261 3.14 16.06 -2.02
C LEU A 261 2.48 17.28 -1.35
N LEU A 262 1.18 17.48 -1.59
CA LEU A 262 0.41 18.58 -1.04
C LEU A 262 0.30 18.49 0.48
N THR A 263 -0.04 17.31 1.02
CA THR A 263 -0.22 17.12 2.46
C THR A 263 1.09 17.09 3.22
N ARG A 264 2.20 16.72 2.57
CA ARG A 264 3.54 16.65 3.17
C ARG A 264 4.38 17.91 2.95
N TRP A 265 3.83 18.93 2.30
CA TRP A 265 4.49 20.21 2.06
C TRP A 265 5.05 20.83 3.36
N PRO A 266 6.35 21.14 3.45
CA PRO A 266 6.98 21.71 4.64
C PRO A 266 6.34 23.06 5.02
N GLU A 267 6.14 23.31 6.32
CA GLU A 267 5.48 24.53 6.85
C GLU A 267 3.98 24.68 6.52
N ASN A 268 3.39 23.77 5.75
CA ASN A 268 1.94 23.75 5.51
C ASN A 268 1.18 23.07 6.67
N ASN A 269 1.12 23.73 7.82
CA ASN A 269 0.25 23.32 8.93
C ASN A 269 -1.25 23.57 8.66
N ARG A 270 -1.62 24.08 7.47
CA ARG A 270 -2.97 24.60 7.20
C ARG A 270 -3.90 23.63 6.49
N LEU A 271 -3.42 22.66 5.72
CA LEU A 271 -4.28 21.65 5.10
C LEU A 271 -4.44 20.48 6.08
N SER A 272 -5.39 20.62 6.98
CA SER A 272 -5.86 19.49 7.77
C SER A 272 -6.66 18.54 6.88
N LEU A 273 -6.77 17.26 7.25
CA LEU A 273 -7.68 16.31 6.59
C LEU A 273 -9.10 16.86 6.41
N PHE A 274 -9.53 17.79 7.28
CA PHE A 274 -10.81 18.50 7.20
C PHE A 274 -10.93 19.44 5.99
N ASP A 275 -9.84 20.08 5.57
CA ASP A 275 -9.85 20.91 4.37
C ASP A 275 -10.06 20.05 3.13
N PHE A 276 -9.52 18.82 3.14
CA PHE A 276 -9.65 17.84 2.06
C PHE A 276 -11.09 17.32 1.86
N GLN A 277 -11.83 17.05 2.93
CA GLN A 277 -13.25 16.67 2.86
C GLN A 277 -14.12 17.80 2.30
N SER A 278 -13.82 19.06 2.64
CA SER A 278 -14.51 20.21 2.02
C SER A 278 -14.22 20.35 0.52
N LEU A 279 -13.14 19.73 0.01
CA LEU A 279 -12.83 19.68 -1.41
C LEU A 279 -13.67 18.66 -2.18
N THR A 280 -14.13 17.60 -1.53
CA THR A 280 -14.84 16.47 -2.17
C THR A 280 -16.37 16.61 -2.14
N GLU A 281 -16.93 17.38 -1.20
CA GLU A 281 -18.39 17.48 -1.01
C GLU A 281 -19.15 18.31 -2.07
N LYS A 282 -18.48 19.15 -2.87
CA LYS A 282 -19.19 20.10 -3.75
C LYS A 282 -19.57 19.59 -5.14
N ASP A 283 -18.98 18.48 -5.61
CA ASP A 283 -19.07 18.04 -7.01
C ASP A 283 -19.48 16.56 -7.19
N ALA A 284 -20.08 15.94 -6.16
CA ALA A 284 -20.29 14.49 -6.07
C ALA A 284 -21.33 13.86 -7.03
N ASP A 285 -22.07 14.66 -7.81
CA ASP A 285 -23.18 14.17 -8.66
C ASP A 285 -22.81 13.99 -10.15
N GLY A 286 -21.53 14.16 -10.52
CA GLY A 286 -21.03 13.97 -11.88
C GLY A 286 -20.45 12.57 -12.16
N PRO A 287 -20.37 12.12 -13.44
CA PRO A 287 -19.77 10.83 -13.81
C PRO A 287 -18.23 10.80 -13.64
N ASP A 288 -17.58 11.96 -13.58
CA ASP A 288 -16.14 12.09 -13.33
C ASP A 288 -15.91 12.91 -12.05
N GLN A 289 -15.71 12.19 -10.95
CA GLN A 289 -15.54 12.78 -9.62
C GLN A 289 -14.06 13.04 -9.26
N LEU A 290 -13.11 12.50 -10.03
CA LEU A 290 -11.68 12.65 -9.74
C LEU A 290 -11.07 13.86 -10.43
N SER A 291 -11.54 14.26 -11.61
CA SER A 291 -11.05 15.47 -12.29
C SER A 291 -11.18 16.75 -11.46
N PRO A 292 -12.32 17.04 -10.78
CA PRO A 292 -12.43 18.20 -9.89
C PRO A 292 -11.40 18.18 -8.75
N LEU A 293 -11.22 17.02 -8.11
CA LEU A 293 -10.23 16.82 -7.06
C LEU A 293 -8.81 17.07 -7.60
N ASN A 294 -8.47 16.48 -8.73
CA ASN A 294 -7.18 16.67 -9.39
C ASN A 294 -6.91 18.15 -9.73
N ASN A 295 -7.88 18.84 -10.32
CA ASN A 295 -7.74 20.25 -10.68
C ASN A 295 -7.50 21.14 -9.46
N LYS A 296 -8.17 20.84 -8.35
CA LYS A 296 -7.99 21.59 -7.10
C LYS A 296 -6.64 21.34 -6.46
N ILE A 297 -6.19 20.10 -6.41
CA ILE A 297 -4.84 19.75 -5.92
C ILE A 297 -3.77 20.41 -6.81
N ASP A 298 -3.93 20.36 -8.13
CA ASP A 298 -3.04 21.04 -9.07
C ASP A 298 -3.00 22.56 -8.77
N HIS A 299 -4.15 23.20 -8.56
CA HIS A 299 -4.22 24.62 -8.20
C HIS A 299 -3.41 24.93 -6.94
N GLU A 300 -3.64 24.19 -5.85
CA GLU A 300 -2.95 24.42 -4.57
C GLU A 300 -1.44 24.19 -4.68
N LEU A 301 -1.01 23.10 -5.31
CA LEU A 301 0.41 22.83 -5.55
C LEU A 301 1.07 23.95 -6.37
N ILE A 302 0.41 24.43 -7.43
CA ILE A 302 0.90 25.53 -8.25
C ILE A 302 1.06 26.83 -7.42
N GLN A 303 0.12 27.12 -6.52
CA GLN A 303 0.24 28.29 -5.63
C GLN A 303 1.38 28.13 -4.63
N LEU A 304 1.55 26.94 -4.06
CA LEU A 304 2.65 26.62 -3.14
C LEU A 304 4.02 26.79 -3.82
N PHE A 305 4.20 26.22 -5.03
CA PHE A 305 5.44 26.39 -5.80
C PHE A 305 5.75 27.85 -6.11
N ARG A 306 4.73 28.69 -6.37
CA ARG A 306 4.93 30.13 -6.61
C ARG A 306 5.28 30.91 -5.35
N ARG A 307 4.69 30.53 -4.21
CA ARG A 307 4.90 31.21 -2.92
C ARG A 307 6.25 30.86 -2.30
N GLU A 308 6.72 29.64 -2.50
CA GLU A 308 7.89 29.08 -1.83
C GLU A 308 8.93 28.53 -2.83
N PRO A 309 9.46 29.37 -3.74
CA PRO A 309 10.40 28.93 -4.79
C PRO A 309 11.73 28.39 -4.23
N ASP A 310 12.14 28.86 -3.06
CA ASP A 310 13.39 28.43 -2.42
C ASP A 310 13.27 26.99 -1.88
N GLN A 311 12.10 26.57 -1.39
CA GLN A 311 11.87 25.17 -1.01
C GLN A 311 11.99 24.25 -2.22
N LEU A 312 11.37 24.62 -3.34
CA LEU A 312 11.48 23.89 -4.61
C LEU A 312 12.94 23.75 -5.06
N LYS A 313 13.71 24.84 -4.98
CA LYS A 313 15.13 24.83 -5.33
C LYS A 313 15.93 23.89 -4.43
N LEU A 314 15.71 23.96 -3.11
CA LEU A 314 16.42 23.13 -2.12
C LEU A 314 16.24 21.63 -2.36
N ILE A 315 15.00 21.19 -2.63
CA ILE A 315 14.68 19.77 -2.85
C ILE A 315 15.31 19.26 -4.16
N ARG A 316 15.29 20.09 -5.21
CA ARG A 316 15.85 19.76 -6.53
C ARG A 316 17.36 19.65 -6.50
N GLU A 317 18.03 20.57 -5.81
CA GLU A 317 19.49 20.58 -5.72
C GLU A 317 20.00 19.48 -4.77
N ASN A 318 19.18 19.04 -3.81
CA ASN A 318 19.57 18.05 -2.81
C ASN A 318 18.45 17.01 -2.59
N THR A 319 18.27 16.09 -3.54
CA THR A 319 17.25 15.01 -3.48
C THR A 319 17.43 14.04 -2.30
N LYS A 320 18.52 14.16 -1.53
CA LYS A 320 18.80 13.39 -0.31
C LYS A 320 18.98 14.26 0.94
N CYS A 321 18.75 15.58 0.85
CA CYS A 321 18.98 16.52 1.96
C CYS A 321 18.15 16.17 3.20
N TRP A 322 17.01 15.51 3.04
CA TRP A 322 16.20 15.08 4.18
C TRP A 322 16.98 14.17 5.14
N MET A 323 17.93 13.35 4.65
CA MET A 323 18.80 12.54 5.51
C MET A 323 19.85 13.39 6.23
N GLU A 324 20.31 14.48 5.62
CA GLU A 324 21.25 15.44 6.23
C GLU A 324 20.55 16.32 7.28
N LEU A 325 19.23 16.46 7.18
CA LEU A 325 18.37 17.11 8.17
C LEU A 325 17.99 16.19 9.34
N ILE A 326 18.36 14.90 9.27
CA ILE A 326 18.26 13.97 10.40
C ILE A 326 19.58 14.05 11.19
N PRO A 327 19.60 14.57 12.43
CA PRO A 327 20.80 14.56 13.26
C PRO A 327 21.30 13.12 13.48
N GLU A 328 22.62 12.95 13.52
CA GLU A 328 23.27 11.65 13.78
C GLU A 328 22.80 10.99 15.09
N VAL A 329 22.34 11.81 16.05
CA VAL A 329 21.77 11.36 17.32
C VAL A 329 20.41 12.03 17.52
N ALA A 330 19.35 11.22 17.48
CA ALA A 330 18.00 11.66 17.82
C ALA A 330 17.90 11.94 19.32
N THR A 331 17.36 13.10 19.71
CA THR A 331 17.20 13.44 21.14
C THR A 331 15.85 12.96 21.69
N ASN A 332 14.84 12.86 20.82
CA ASN A 332 13.55 12.26 21.14
C ASN A 332 12.89 11.69 19.86
N CYS A 333 13.15 10.41 19.59
CA CYS A 333 12.61 9.72 18.41
C CYS A 333 11.09 9.81 18.30
N GLN A 334 10.33 9.76 19.40
CA GLN A 334 8.86 9.83 19.32
C GLN A 334 8.34 11.18 18.81
N LYS A 335 9.05 12.28 19.09
CA LYS A 335 8.68 13.62 18.60
C LYS A 335 9.26 13.94 17.24
N GLU A 336 10.48 13.50 16.98
CA GLU A 336 11.24 13.87 15.78
C GLU A 336 10.93 12.96 14.58
N LEU A 337 10.69 11.67 14.82
CA LEU A 337 10.46 10.69 13.76
C LEU A 337 9.27 11.05 12.84
N PRO A 338 8.09 11.48 13.35
CA PRO A 338 6.99 11.87 12.47
C PRO A 338 7.37 13.02 11.51
N ALA A 339 8.17 13.98 11.97
CA ALA A 339 8.62 15.09 11.13
C ALA A 339 9.59 14.63 10.04
N TRP A 340 10.55 13.76 10.39
CA TRP A 340 11.51 13.20 9.42
C TRP A 340 10.85 12.29 8.40
N VAL A 341 9.90 11.46 8.83
CA VAL A 341 9.10 10.61 7.93
C VAL A 341 8.29 11.47 6.95
N ARG A 342 7.64 12.53 7.43
CA ARG A 342 6.92 13.47 6.54
C ARG A 342 7.84 14.15 5.54
N LEU A 343 9.05 14.53 5.94
CA LEU A 343 10.01 15.15 5.03
C LEU A 343 10.54 14.16 3.98
N HIS A 344 10.86 12.93 4.39
CA HIS A 344 11.20 11.85 3.46
C HIS A 344 10.04 11.62 2.48
N ASP A 345 8.80 11.62 2.97
CA ASP A 345 7.62 11.43 2.14
C ASP A 345 7.46 12.52 1.10
N PHE A 346 7.61 13.77 1.53
CA PHE A 346 7.55 14.93 0.67
C PHE A 346 8.58 14.88 -0.48
N VAL A 347 9.85 14.61 -0.16
CA VAL A 347 10.92 14.54 -1.16
C VAL A 347 10.69 13.38 -2.13
N SER A 348 10.33 12.21 -1.62
CA SER A 348 10.08 11.03 -2.45
C SER A 348 8.84 11.21 -3.33
N ALA A 349 7.76 11.81 -2.82
CA ALA A 349 6.57 12.12 -3.62
C ALA A 349 6.88 13.13 -4.74
N PHE A 350 7.68 14.17 -4.45
CA PHE A 350 8.13 15.13 -5.45
C PHE A 350 8.93 14.45 -6.58
N GLU A 351 9.96 13.68 -6.24
CA GLU A 351 10.80 13.00 -7.22
C GLU A 351 10.02 11.95 -8.03
N SER A 352 9.18 11.15 -7.37
CA SER A 352 8.33 10.18 -8.06
C SER A 352 7.34 10.88 -8.99
N LEU A 353 6.71 11.99 -8.57
CA LEU A 353 5.78 12.75 -9.43
C LEU A 353 6.52 13.38 -10.62
N ARG A 354 7.74 13.87 -10.42
CA ARG A 354 8.62 14.36 -11.50
C ARG A 354 8.89 13.25 -12.51
N LEU A 355 9.31 12.06 -12.07
CA LEU A 355 9.55 10.91 -12.95
C LEU A 355 8.28 10.46 -13.69
N VAL A 356 7.15 10.38 -13.01
CA VAL A 356 5.84 10.06 -13.61
C VAL A 356 5.50 11.10 -14.68
N SER A 357 5.65 12.39 -14.39
CA SER A 357 5.35 13.48 -15.35
C SER A 357 6.22 13.44 -16.60
N GLN A 358 7.42 12.84 -16.54
CA GLN A 358 8.33 12.71 -17.67
C GLN A 358 8.00 11.53 -18.58
N ASN A 359 7.22 10.55 -18.11
CA ASN A 359 6.85 9.35 -18.86
C ASN A 359 6.08 9.71 -20.14
N SER A 360 6.38 9.01 -21.23
CA SER A 360 5.84 9.30 -22.56
C SER A 360 4.33 9.12 -22.66
N ILE A 361 3.75 8.11 -21.99
CA ILE A 361 2.31 7.87 -21.96
C ILE A 361 1.60 8.94 -21.14
N VAL A 362 2.15 9.27 -19.96
CA VAL A 362 1.62 10.35 -19.10
C VAL A 362 1.56 11.68 -19.85
N LYS A 363 2.60 12.02 -20.62
CA LYS A 363 2.63 13.21 -21.49
C LYS A 363 1.62 13.13 -22.64
N ALA A 364 1.56 11.99 -23.33
CA ALA A 364 0.66 11.81 -24.46
C ALA A 364 -0.82 11.96 -24.05
N LEU A 365 -1.16 11.44 -22.87
CA LEU A 365 -2.51 11.52 -22.28
C LEU A 365 -2.75 12.81 -21.47
N LYS A 366 -1.74 13.67 -21.30
CA LYS A 366 -1.81 14.93 -20.54
C LYS A 366 -2.33 14.75 -19.10
N LEU A 367 -1.88 13.71 -18.42
CA LEU A 367 -2.36 13.37 -17.06
C LEU A 367 -1.81 14.31 -15.96
N VAL A 368 -0.80 15.11 -16.28
CA VAL A 368 -0.28 16.19 -15.43
C VAL A 368 -0.46 17.50 -16.18
N SER A 369 -1.02 18.52 -15.51
CA SER A 369 -1.26 19.82 -16.14
C SER A 369 0.04 20.50 -16.54
N GLU A 370 0.04 21.21 -17.67
CA GLU A 370 1.22 21.91 -18.21
C GLU A 370 1.91 22.87 -17.21
N PRO A 371 1.19 23.68 -16.40
CA PRO A 371 1.83 24.53 -15.41
C PRO A 371 2.58 23.71 -14.34
N LEU A 372 1.96 22.62 -13.85
CA LEU A 372 2.58 21.75 -12.86
C LEU A 372 3.74 20.97 -13.46
N TYR A 373 3.60 20.44 -14.67
CA TYR A 373 4.69 19.79 -15.42
C TYR A 373 5.89 20.71 -15.53
N SER A 374 5.68 21.98 -15.90
CA SER A 374 6.75 22.98 -15.98
C SER A 374 7.41 23.18 -14.62
N MET A 375 6.63 23.33 -13.54
CA MET A 375 7.15 23.48 -12.18
C MET A 375 7.84 22.23 -11.63
N LEU A 376 7.57 21.03 -12.15
CA LEU A 376 8.28 19.82 -11.77
C LEU A 376 9.59 19.66 -12.54
N ASN A 377 9.67 20.18 -13.77
CA ASN A 377 10.72 19.82 -14.74
C ASN A 377 11.61 20.96 -15.25
N PHE A 378 11.31 22.24 -14.98
CA PHE A 378 12.16 23.35 -15.45
C PHE A 378 13.51 23.38 -14.74
N ALA A 379 14.58 23.54 -15.52
CA ALA A 379 15.97 23.64 -15.08
C ALA A 379 16.26 24.94 -14.32
#